data_AF-A0A6B1B255-F1
#
_entry.id   AF-A0A6B1B255-F1
#
_cell.length_a   1.000
_cell.length_b   1.000
_cell.length_c   1.000
_cell.angle_alpha   90.00
_cell.angle_beta   90.00
_cell.angle_gamma   90.00
#
_symmetry.space_group_name_H-M   'P 1'
#
loop_
_entity.id
_entity.type
_entity.pdbx_description
1 polymer ?
#
loop_
_entity_poly.entity_id
_entity_poly.type
_entity_poly.pdbx_seq_one_letter_code
_entity_poly.pdbx_strand_id
1 'polypeptide(L)'
;MPSPDAEADAAGSASAGEQEGREPSDAPPGLDRKLVPLYAEAVAVADVSPASACALARLLLRSLIQSQGLRGRHIVRDIGELVSAGAPVGLLRALDVMKLSDTEARRPGELNLANGHGDAQNLLMFIHLFTQHVSPYER
;
A
#
# COMPACT_ATOMS: atom_id res chain seq x y z
N MET A 1 43.74 54.70 9.12
CA MET A 1 44.08 54.27 7.75
C MET A 1 43.58 52.84 7.60
N PRO A 2 42.78 52.53 6.56
CA PRO A 2 42.05 51.26 6.43
C PRO A 2 42.92 50.16 5.83
N SER A 3 42.68 48.91 6.23
CA SER A 3 43.07 47.72 5.48
C SER A 3 41.79 46.99 5.04
N PRO A 4 41.53 46.87 3.73
CA PRO A 4 40.59 45.92 3.16
C PRO A 4 41.34 44.70 2.62
N ASP A 5 40.75 43.51 2.78
CA ASP A 5 40.80 42.32 1.91
C ASP A 5 40.26 41.17 2.79
N ALA A 6 38.95 40.95 2.83
CA ALA A 6 38.18 40.18 1.86
C ALA A 6 38.56 38.68 1.88
N GLU A 7 37.87 37.90 2.71
CA GLU A 7 37.40 36.60 2.26
C GLU A 7 36.02 36.34 2.88
N ALA A 8 35.04 36.26 2.00
CA ALA A 8 33.66 35.88 2.25
C ALA A 8 33.50 34.37 1.97
N ASP A 9 32.31 33.87 2.30
CA ASP A 9 31.78 32.53 2.05
C ASP A 9 32.25 31.44 3.04
N ALA A 10 31.40 30.56 3.57
CA ALA A 10 30.01 30.28 3.26
C ALA A 10 29.28 29.77 4.51
N ALA A 11 27.99 30.05 4.56
CA ALA A 11 27.05 29.42 5.46
C ALA A 11 27.02 27.90 5.24
N GLY A 12 27.11 27.15 6.34
CA GLY A 12 26.94 25.70 6.40
C GLY A 12 25.95 25.34 7.49
N SER A 13 24.71 25.80 7.33
CA SER A 13 23.54 25.26 8.03
C SER A 13 23.32 23.81 7.65
N ALA A 14 23.18 22.91 8.63
CA ALA A 14 22.09 21.93 8.68
C ALA A 14 22.20 21.05 9.94
N SER A 15 21.27 21.31 10.84
CA SER A 15 20.69 20.34 11.76
C SER A 15 20.32 19.03 11.04
N ALA A 16 20.73 17.91 11.62
CA ALA A 16 20.03 16.63 11.50
C ALA A 16 20.21 15.98 12.88
N GLY A 17 19.29 16.16 13.84
CA GLY A 17 17.86 15.92 13.67
C GLY A 17 17.66 14.45 14.01
N GLU A 18 17.08 14.22 15.18
CA GLU A 18 16.84 12.93 15.81
C GLU A 18 16.43 11.83 14.81
N GLN A 19 17.07 10.67 14.92
CA GLN A 19 16.48 9.41 14.46
C GLN A 19 15.36 9.02 15.44
N GLU A 20 14.31 9.84 15.47
CA GLU A 20 13.03 9.49 16.06
C GLU A 20 12.44 8.37 15.19
N GLY A 21 11.98 7.29 15.83
CA GLY A 21 11.33 6.17 15.15
C GLY A 21 10.25 6.67 14.20
N ARG A 22 10.54 6.60 12.90
CA ARG A 22 9.59 6.93 11.85
C ARG A 22 8.50 5.85 11.88
N GLU A 23 7.47 6.07 12.69
CA GLU A 23 6.13 5.57 12.36
C GLU A 23 5.96 5.86 10.86
N PRO A 24 5.74 4.84 10.01
CA PRO A 24 5.67 5.08 8.58
C PRO A 24 4.46 5.97 8.32
N SER A 25 4.71 7.28 8.16
CA SER A 25 3.73 8.32 7.87
C SER A 25 2.88 8.03 6.63
N ASP A 26 3.30 7.05 5.82
CA ASP A 26 2.65 6.64 4.57
C ASP A 26 1.73 5.42 4.74
N ALA A 27 1.67 4.80 5.94
CA ALA A 27 0.78 3.67 6.18
C ALA A 27 -0.69 4.11 6.09
N PRO A 28 -1.56 3.32 5.42
CA PRO A 28 -2.96 3.67 5.28
C PRO A 28 -3.66 3.80 6.64
N PRO A 29 -4.52 4.82 6.82
CA PRO A 29 -5.33 4.94 8.03
C PRO A 29 -6.25 3.72 8.16
N GLY A 30 -6.29 3.12 9.34
CA GLY A 30 -7.10 1.92 9.62
C GLY A 30 -6.41 0.58 9.33
N LEU A 31 -5.15 0.58 8.88
CA LEU A 31 -4.37 -0.64 8.75
C LEU A 31 -3.96 -1.20 10.13
N ASP A 32 -4.13 -2.50 10.35
CA ASP A 32 -3.63 -3.17 11.56
C ASP A 32 -2.11 -2.95 11.70
N ARG A 33 -1.65 -2.58 12.90
CA ARG A 33 -0.23 -2.39 13.24
C ARG A 33 0.64 -3.57 12.82
N LYS A 34 0.11 -4.79 12.81
CA LYS A 34 0.83 -6.00 12.37
C LYS A 34 1.12 -6.02 10.87
N LEU A 35 0.31 -5.34 10.07
CA LEU A 35 0.41 -5.28 8.61
C LEU A 35 1.16 -4.04 8.11
N VAL A 36 1.35 -3.04 8.97
CA VAL A 36 2.16 -1.84 8.68
C VAL A 36 3.57 -2.17 8.14
N PRO A 37 4.38 -3.05 8.74
CA PRO A 37 5.70 -3.37 8.20
C PRO A 37 5.63 -4.02 6.81
N LEU A 38 4.61 -4.87 6.58
CA LEU A 38 4.39 -5.52 5.28
C LEU A 38 4.01 -4.50 4.20
N TYR A 39 3.23 -3.48 4.56
CA TYR A 39 2.89 -2.38 3.65
C TYR A 39 4.13 -1.56 3.28
N ALA A 40 4.91 -1.17 4.29
CA ALA A 40 6.12 -0.39 4.09
C ALA A 40 7.13 -1.13 3.20
N GLU A 41 7.27 -2.45 3.40
CA GLU A 41 8.11 -3.29 2.54
C GLU A 41 7.59 -3.33 1.11
N ALA A 42 6.28 -3.51 0.91
CA ALA A 42 5.66 -3.53 -0.42
C ALA A 42 5.87 -2.21 -1.18
N VAL A 43 5.79 -1.06 -0.50
CA VAL A 43 6.09 0.26 -1.08
C VAL A 43 7.58 0.37 -1.43
N ALA A 44 8.47 -0.03 -0.53
CA ALA A 44 9.91 0.06 -0.75
C ALA A 44 10.39 -0.81 -1.92
N VAL A 45 9.78 -1.98 -2.13
CA VAL A 45 10.13 -2.85 -3.25
C VAL A 45 9.38 -2.54 -4.54
N ALA A 46 8.40 -1.63 -4.54
CA ALA A 46 7.61 -1.32 -5.75
C ALA A 46 8.44 -0.73 -6.89
N ASP A 47 9.46 0.06 -6.55
CA ASP A 47 10.39 0.66 -7.51
C ASP A 47 11.46 -0.34 -8.00
N VAL A 48 11.87 -1.27 -7.13
CA VAL A 48 12.95 -2.23 -7.39
C VAL A 48 12.43 -3.48 -8.10
N SER A 49 11.32 -4.01 -7.62
CA SER A 49 10.68 -5.24 -8.08
C SER A 49 9.16 -5.12 -7.93
N PRO A 50 8.47 -4.60 -8.95
CA PRO A 50 7.02 -4.48 -8.91
C PRO A 50 6.32 -5.83 -8.78
N ALA A 51 6.94 -6.91 -9.27
CA ALA A 51 6.46 -8.27 -9.08
C ALA A 51 6.44 -8.67 -7.58
N SER A 52 7.51 -8.36 -6.84
CA SER A 52 7.59 -8.62 -5.41
C SER A 52 6.61 -7.76 -4.63
N ALA A 53 6.49 -6.48 -4.99
CA ALA A 53 5.52 -5.57 -4.39
C ALA A 53 4.07 -6.07 -4.56
N CYS A 54 3.69 -6.52 -5.75
CA CYS A 54 2.40 -7.16 -6.00
C CYS A 54 2.15 -8.37 -5.11
N ALA A 55 3.16 -9.22 -4.90
CA ALA A 55 3.03 -10.39 -4.04
C ALA A 55 2.81 -10.01 -2.57
N LEU A 56 3.57 -9.03 -2.06
CA LEU A 56 3.42 -8.52 -0.70
C LEU A 56 2.07 -7.83 -0.50
N ALA A 57 1.69 -6.95 -1.43
CA ALA A 57 0.41 -6.26 -1.40
C ALA A 57 -0.77 -7.25 -1.48
N ARG A 58 -0.63 -8.36 -2.22
CA ARG A 58 -1.63 -9.45 -2.22
C ARG A 58 -1.75 -10.12 -0.84
N LEU A 59 -0.62 -10.44 -0.20
CA LEU A 59 -0.64 -11.04 1.16
C LEU A 59 -1.30 -10.10 2.15
N LEU A 60 -1.04 -8.80 2.00
CA LEU A 60 -1.62 -7.76 2.84
C LEU A 60 -3.14 -7.65 2.62
N LEU A 61 -3.59 -7.62 1.37
CA LEU A 61 -5.02 -7.63 1.03
C LEU A 61 -5.72 -8.90 1.55
N ARG A 62 -5.09 -10.06 1.42
CA ARG A 62 -5.64 -11.31 1.96
C ARG A 62 -5.79 -11.25 3.47
N SER A 63 -4.79 -10.69 4.16
CA SER A 63 -4.81 -10.54 5.62
C SER A 63 -5.90 -9.55 6.06
N LEU A 64 -6.10 -8.47 5.30
CA LEU A 64 -7.18 -7.51 5.51
C LEU A 64 -8.56 -8.13 5.31
N ILE A 65 -8.76 -8.94 4.27
CA ILE A 65 -10.01 -9.66 4.05
C ILE A 65 -10.26 -10.64 5.21
N GLN A 66 -9.22 -11.32 5.69
CA GLN A 66 -9.32 -12.23 6.83
C GLN A 66 -9.65 -11.51 8.14
N SER A 67 -9.14 -10.30 8.34
CA SER A 67 -9.50 -9.49 9.52
C SER A 67 -10.98 -9.05 9.51
N GLN A 68 -11.63 -9.06 8.34
CA GLN A 68 -13.08 -8.84 8.20
C GLN A 68 -13.94 -10.11 8.42
N GLY A 69 -13.31 -11.24 8.78
CA GLY A 69 -14.01 -12.50 9.01
C GLY A 69 -14.27 -13.33 7.74
N LEU A 70 -13.70 -12.93 6.61
CA LEU A 70 -13.77 -13.69 5.36
C LEU A 70 -12.56 -14.62 5.21
N ARG A 71 -12.62 -15.56 4.26
CA ARG A 71 -11.55 -16.57 4.12
C ARG A 71 -10.31 -16.06 3.39
N GLY A 72 -10.45 -15.03 2.54
CA GLY A 72 -9.35 -14.51 1.73
C GLY A 72 -8.82 -15.54 0.73
N ARG A 73 -9.69 -16.46 0.25
CA ARG A 73 -9.32 -17.49 -0.74
C ARG A 73 -9.62 -17.02 -2.15
N HIS A 74 -10.65 -16.19 -2.31
CA HIS A 74 -11.11 -15.70 -3.60
C HIS A 74 -11.33 -14.20 -3.46
N ILE A 75 -10.26 -13.41 -3.62
CA ILE A 75 -10.27 -11.96 -3.35
C ILE A 75 -11.47 -11.27 -4.00
N VAL A 76 -11.77 -11.56 -5.27
CA VAL A 76 -12.89 -10.94 -6.00
C VAL A 76 -14.23 -11.27 -5.36
N ARG A 77 -14.44 -12.53 -4.96
CA ARG A 77 -15.67 -12.96 -4.29
C ARG A 77 -15.77 -12.36 -2.90
N ASP A 78 -14.69 -12.43 -2.12
CA ASP A 78 -14.62 -11.90 -0.77
C ASP A 78 -14.92 -10.38 -0.77
N ILE A 79 -14.38 -9.65 -1.74
CA ILE A 79 -14.66 -8.21 -1.92
C ILE A 79 -16.10 -7.98 -2.38
N GLY A 80 -16.67 -8.87 -3.21
CA GLY A 80 -18.10 -8.83 -3.56
C GLY A 80 -19.02 -9.03 -2.36
N GLU A 81 -18.63 -9.91 -1.43
CA GLU A 81 -19.33 -10.11 -0.16
C GLU A 81 -19.22 -8.84 0.73
N LEU A 82 -18.05 -8.18 0.77
CA LEU A 82 -17.89 -6.90 1.47
C LEU A 82 -18.75 -5.78 0.85
N VAL A 83 -18.81 -5.69 -0.48
CA VAL A 83 -19.68 -4.70 -1.15
C VAL A 83 -21.16 -4.96 -0.87
N SER A 84 -21.56 -6.23 -0.87
CA SER A 84 -22.92 -6.62 -0.47
C SER A 84 -23.22 -6.28 1.01
N ALA A 85 -22.20 -6.26 1.85
CA ALA A 85 -22.28 -5.87 3.26
C ALA A 85 -22.23 -4.35 3.51
N GLY A 86 -22.06 -3.52 2.47
CA GLY A 86 -22.07 -2.06 2.56
C GLY A 86 -20.76 -1.37 2.17
N ALA A 87 -19.73 -2.11 1.76
CA ALA A 87 -18.52 -1.50 1.19
C ALA A 87 -18.82 -0.89 -0.20
N PRO A 88 -18.07 0.12 -0.63
CA PRO A 88 -18.36 0.80 -1.89
C PRO A 88 -18.04 -0.08 -3.10
N VAL A 89 -18.94 -0.06 -4.09
CA VAL A 89 -18.76 -0.74 -5.39
C VAL A 89 -17.49 -0.30 -6.13
N GLY A 90 -16.91 0.85 -5.77
CA GLY A 90 -15.62 1.31 -6.26
C GLY A 90 -14.49 0.30 -6.03
N LEU A 91 -14.56 -0.49 -4.93
CA LEU A 91 -13.57 -1.53 -4.64
C LEU A 91 -13.60 -2.66 -5.68
N LEU A 92 -14.79 -3.11 -6.07
CA LEU A 92 -14.94 -4.11 -7.13
C LEU A 92 -14.41 -3.59 -8.46
N ARG A 93 -14.75 -2.35 -8.82
CA ARG A 93 -14.26 -1.73 -10.07
C ARG A 93 -12.74 -1.61 -10.10
N ALA A 94 -12.13 -1.25 -8.98
CA ALA A 94 -10.67 -1.17 -8.89
C ALA A 94 -10.02 -2.54 -9.12
N LEU A 95 -10.58 -3.63 -8.57
CA LEU A 95 -10.09 -4.99 -8.82
C LEU A 95 -10.25 -5.43 -10.28
N ASP A 96 -11.35 -5.05 -10.92
CA ASP A 96 -11.58 -5.31 -12.34
C ASP A 96 -10.58 -4.56 -13.24
N VAL A 97 -10.25 -3.31 -12.90
CA VAL A 97 -9.21 -2.54 -13.62
C VAL A 97 -7.85 -3.23 -13.54
N MET A 98 -7.50 -3.77 -12.37
CA MET A 98 -6.25 -4.52 -12.16
C MET A 98 -6.29 -5.95 -12.73
N LYS A 99 -7.38 -6.34 -13.41
CA LYS A 99 -7.61 -7.68 -14.00
C LYS A 99 -7.37 -8.83 -13.02
N LEU A 100 -7.56 -8.59 -11.73
CA LEU A 100 -7.46 -9.65 -10.72
C LEU A 100 -8.60 -10.66 -10.90
N SER A 101 -9.77 -10.22 -11.37
CA SER A 101 -10.92 -11.07 -11.69
C SER A 101 -10.60 -12.13 -12.76
N ASP A 102 -9.95 -11.73 -13.84
CA ASP A 102 -9.56 -12.60 -14.95
C ASP A 102 -8.48 -13.63 -14.59
N THR A 103 -7.59 -13.27 -13.66
CA THR A 103 -6.48 -14.14 -13.25
C THR A 103 -6.95 -15.14 -12.19
N GLU A 104 -7.68 -14.66 -11.17
CA GLU A 104 -8.26 -15.51 -10.12
C GLU A 104 -9.31 -16.50 -10.66
N ALA A 105 -10.07 -16.13 -11.70
CA ALA A 105 -11.08 -17.00 -12.32
C ALA A 105 -10.45 -18.17 -13.09
N ARG A 106 -9.27 -17.99 -13.70
CA ARG A 106 -8.59 -19.04 -14.45
C ARG A 106 -7.67 -19.90 -13.59
N ARG A 107 -6.95 -19.29 -12.65
CA ARG A 107 -6.01 -19.98 -11.75
C ARG A 107 -6.05 -19.33 -10.36
N PRO A 108 -6.92 -19.82 -9.48
CA PRO A 108 -7.01 -19.30 -8.12
C PRO A 108 -5.67 -19.49 -7.40
N GLY A 109 -4.99 -18.39 -7.06
CA GLY A 109 -3.70 -18.40 -6.40
C GLY A 109 -2.49 -18.04 -7.29
N GLU A 110 -2.64 -17.96 -8.61
CA GLU A 110 -1.65 -17.35 -9.49
C GLU A 110 -2.05 -15.90 -9.76
N LEU A 111 -1.24 -14.95 -9.29
CA LEU A 111 -1.37 -13.55 -9.69
C LEU A 111 -0.40 -13.34 -10.85
N ASN A 112 -0.89 -12.80 -11.97
CA ASN A 112 -0.03 -12.45 -13.08
C ASN A 112 0.85 -11.27 -12.64
N LEU A 113 2.06 -11.58 -12.16
CA LEU A 113 3.05 -10.60 -11.72
C LEU A 113 3.64 -9.78 -12.90
N ALA A 114 3.22 -10.07 -14.13
CA ALA A 114 3.78 -9.51 -15.35
C ALA A 114 3.45 -8.04 -15.59
N ASN A 115 2.57 -7.43 -14.80
CA ASN A 115 1.98 -6.16 -15.15
C ASN A 115 2.76 -4.94 -14.63
N GLY A 116 4.09 -5.01 -14.61
CA GLY A 116 4.96 -3.84 -14.42
C GLY A 116 4.69 -2.97 -13.17
N HIS A 117 5.26 -1.77 -13.19
CA HIS A 117 5.23 -0.84 -12.06
C HIS A 117 3.83 -0.25 -11.77
N GLY A 118 3.02 -0.05 -12.81
CA GLY A 118 1.67 0.53 -12.68
C GLY A 118 0.71 -0.34 -11.85
N ASP A 119 0.78 -1.67 -11.99
CA ASP A 119 -0.14 -2.54 -11.26
C ASP A 119 0.22 -2.67 -9.79
N ALA A 120 1.51 -2.64 -9.44
CA ALA A 120 1.95 -2.60 -8.05
C ALA A 120 1.44 -1.34 -7.34
N GLN A 121 1.57 -0.18 -7.99
CA GLN A 121 1.04 1.08 -7.47
C GLN A 121 -0.49 1.06 -7.36
N ASN A 122 -1.19 0.53 -8.36
CA ASN A 122 -2.65 0.39 -8.32
C ASN A 122 -3.10 -0.51 -7.16
N LEU A 123 -2.38 -1.61 -6.88
CA LEU A 123 -2.71 -2.52 -5.78
C LEU A 123 -2.48 -1.86 -4.41
N LEU A 124 -1.38 -1.11 -4.26
CA LEU A 124 -1.09 -0.35 -3.04
C LEU A 124 -2.13 0.75 -2.80
N MET A 125 -2.54 1.45 -3.86
CA MET A 125 -3.61 2.45 -3.79
C MET A 125 -4.95 1.79 -3.44
N PHE A 126 -5.23 0.62 -4.02
CA PHE A 126 -6.43 -0.15 -3.69
C PHE A 126 -6.47 -0.54 -2.21
N ILE A 127 -5.35 -1.01 -1.65
CA ILE A 127 -5.23 -1.31 -0.21
C ILE A 127 -5.54 -0.07 0.62
N HIS A 128 -5.03 1.08 0.22
CA HIS A 128 -5.27 2.33 0.93
C HIS A 128 -6.76 2.71 0.94
N LEU A 129 -7.45 2.60 -0.19
CA LEU A 129 -8.90 2.83 -0.29
C LEU A 129 -9.69 1.77 0.50
N PHE A 130 -9.25 0.52 0.45
CA PHE A 130 -9.87 -0.57 1.19
C PHE A 130 -9.80 -0.31 2.69
N THR A 131 -8.63 0.01 3.24
CA THR A 131 -8.47 0.29 4.67
C THR A 131 -9.28 1.50 5.11
N GLN A 132 -9.43 2.53 4.28
CA GLN A 132 -10.29 3.68 4.62
C GLN A 132 -11.76 3.29 4.78
N HIS A 133 -12.28 2.42 3.90
CA HIS A 133 -13.67 1.97 3.95
C HIS A 133 -13.93 0.91 5.00
N VAL A 134 -12.91 0.11 5.28
CA VAL A 134 -12.99 -1.05 6.16
C VAL A 134 -12.51 -0.71 7.58
N SER A 135 -11.95 0.48 7.78
CA SER A 135 -11.47 0.94 9.08
C SER A 135 -12.60 0.87 10.11
N PRO A 136 -12.35 0.26 11.29
CA PRO A 136 -13.32 0.16 12.37
C PRO A 136 -13.43 1.48 13.16
N TYR A 137 -13.82 2.58 12.49
CA TYR A 137 -14.00 3.86 13.19
C TYR A 137 -15.37 4.00 13.88
N GLU A 138 -16.33 3.12 13.63
CA GLU A 138 -17.60 3.08 14.37
C GLU A 138 -18.12 1.64 14.49
N ARG A 139 -17.85 1.00 15.64
CA ARG A 139 -18.77 0.04 16.28
C ARG A 139 -18.65 0.14 17.78
#